data_AF-A0A484FCK2-F1
#
_entry.id   AF-A0A484FCK2-F1
#
_cell.length_a   1.000
_cell.length_b   1.000
_cell.length_c   1.000
_cell.angle_alpha   90.00
_cell.angle_beta   90.00
_cell.angle_gamma   90.00
#
_symmetry.space_group_name_H-M   'P 1'
#
loop_
_entity.id
_entity.type
_entity.pdbx_description
1 polymer ?
#
loop_
_entity_poly.entity_id
_entity_poly.type
_entity_poly.pdbx_seq_one_letter_code
_entity_poly.pdbx_strand_id
1 'polypeptide(L)'
;MRPATLLTIPSPLFRPFAKSLLPIRSTRWARYQAFEADFDPEELKQAREWHKTFDGSRLPKGQTSFARSSGPGGQHVNKTESKALTSWSVKDLLPALPKLLHRAVRQSKYYTASSDSLAFQAQEHRQRAANATENQQKLMDEIQRIYDETVPGETSVDKKKKHAEVAKSFNEGRLKTKKQQSSKKQNRRPLSRYPPVDLRHSVIVTAQHPFIYLLCPTPQRSPARRKANPRQLFLASAVSLRSTFST
;
A
#
# COMPACT_ATOMS: atom_id res chain seq x y z
N MET A 1 -4.06 -83.47 24.25
CA MET A 1 -4.24 -83.11 22.83
C MET A 1 -5.20 -81.92 22.76
N ARG A 2 -4.76 -80.78 22.19
CA ARG A 2 -5.51 -79.50 22.24
C ARG A 2 -6.46 -79.39 21.03
N PRO A 3 -7.76 -79.09 21.19
CA PRO A 3 -8.62 -78.74 20.06
C PRO A 3 -8.46 -77.25 19.67
N ALA A 4 -8.48 -77.01 18.36
CA ALA A 4 -8.16 -75.76 17.70
C ALA A 4 -9.23 -74.66 17.93
N THR A 5 -8.77 -73.48 18.36
CA THR A 5 -9.54 -72.23 18.38
C THR A 5 -9.71 -71.68 16.96
N LEU A 6 -10.96 -71.63 16.48
CA LEU A 6 -11.31 -70.93 15.24
C LEU A 6 -11.30 -69.41 15.49
N LEU A 7 -10.42 -68.70 14.78
CA LEU A 7 -10.34 -67.24 14.79
C LEU A 7 -11.43 -66.66 13.90
N THR A 8 -12.46 -66.05 14.51
CA THR A 8 -13.41 -65.20 13.79
C THR A 8 -12.75 -63.87 13.47
N ILE A 9 -12.51 -63.60 12.19
CA ILE A 9 -12.02 -62.29 11.72
C ILE A 9 -13.23 -61.35 11.61
N PRO A 10 -13.28 -60.21 12.33
CA PRO A 10 -14.33 -59.23 12.12
C PRO A 10 -14.12 -58.53 10.77
N SER A 11 -15.19 -58.44 9.98
CA SER A 11 -15.23 -57.74 8.70
C SER A 11 -14.96 -56.23 8.86
N PRO A 12 -14.28 -55.58 7.89
CA PRO A 12 -13.94 -54.17 8.02
C PRO A 12 -15.19 -53.31 7.87
N LEU A 13 -15.50 -52.54 8.90
CA LEU A 13 -16.54 -51.50 8.85
C LEU A 13 -16.15 -50.46 7.79
N PHE A 14 -16.94 -50.41 6.71
CA PHE A 14 -16.82 -49.40 5.66
C PHE A 14 -17.19 -48.03 6.26
N ARG A 15 -16.19 -47.25 6.68
CA ARG A 15 -16.39 -45.86 7.10
C ARG A 15 -16.66 -45.00 5.86
N PRO A 16 -17.84 -44.35 5.72
CA PRO A 16 -18.03 -43.39 4.65
C PRO A 16 -17.06 -42.23 4.86
N PHE A 17 -16.28 -41.92 3.83
CA PHE A 17 -15.35 -40.80 3.82
C PHE A 17 -16.15 -39.50 3.90
N ALA A 18 -16.42 -39.02 5.13
CA ALA A 18 -17.00 -37.71 5.35
C ALA A 18 -15.98 -36.68 4.88
N LYS A 19 -16.20 -36.11 3.69
CA LYS A 19 -15.40 -35.02 3.14
C LYS A 19 -15.55 -33.83 4.09
N SER A 20 -14.60 -33.64 4.99
CA SER A 20 -14.52 -32.44 5.83
C SER A 20 -14.39 -31.23 4.91
N LEU A 21 -15.47 -30.47 4.76
CA LEU A 21 -15.47 -29.19 4.07
C LEU A 21 -14.77 -28.16 4.96
N LEU A 22 -13.44 -28.22 5.02
CA LEU A 22 -12.68 -27.10 5.56
C LEU A 22 -12.90 -25.91 4.62
N PRO A 23 -13.39 -24.76 5.10
CA PRO A 23 -13.57 -23.60 4.26
C PRO A 23 -12.21 -23.22 3.68
N ILE A 24 -12.11 -23.21 2.35
CA ILE A 24 -10.94 -22.70 1.64
C ILE A 24 -10.74 -21.28 2.11
N ARG A 25 -9.77 -21.06 3.01
CA ARG A 25 -9.36 -19.73 3.41
C ARG A 25 -8.82 -19.07 2.15
N SER A 26 -9.58 -18.14 1.57
CA SER A 26 -9.06 -17.30 0.51
C SER A 26 -7.93 -16.48 1.12
N THR A 27 -6.68 -16.87 0.85
CA THR A 27 -5.53 -16.03 1.12
C THR A 27 -5.74 -14.72 0.36
N ARG A 28 -6.21 -13.68 1.05
CA ARG A 28 -6.14 -12.32 0.53
C ARG A 28 -4.66 -12.04 0.35
N TRP A 29 -4.18 -12.04 -0.89
CA TRP A 29 -2.84 -11.55 -1.19
C TRP A 29 -2.72 -10.14 -0.62
N ALA A 30 -1.68 -9.93 0.19
CA ALA A 30 -1.37 -8.62 0.75
C ALA A 30 -1.33 -7.62 -0.40
N ARG A 31 -2.15 -6.56 -0.30
CA ARG A 31 -2.01 -5.41 -1.18
C ARG A 31 -0.77 -4.69 -0.68
N TYR A 32 0.34 -4.76 -1.42
CA TYR A 32 1.52 -3.95 -1.13
C TYR A 32 1.07 -2.48 -1.10
N GLN A 33 1.02 -1.89 0.09
CA GLN A 33 0.85 -0.46 0.26
C GLN A 33 2.18 0.21 -0.14
N ALA A 34 2.10 1.39 -0.76
CA ALA A 34 3.29 2.16 -1.04
C ALA A 34 3.94 2.58 0.28
N PHE A 35 5.26 2.51 0.39
CA PHE A 35 5.99 2.91 1.59
C PHE A 35 5.70 4.37 1.99
N GLU A 36 5.43 5.26 1.01
CA GLU A 36 4.98 6.65 1.26
C GLU A 36 3.64 6.75 2.02
N ALA A 37 2.79 5.72 2.02
CA ALA A 37 1.44 5.78 2.59
C ALA A 37 1.43 5.74 4.13
N ASP A 38 2.52 5.31 4.74
CA ASP A 38 2.65 5.21 6.20
C ASP A 38 3.10 6.54 6.83
N PHE A 39 3.50 7.53 6.02
CA PHE A 39 4.04 8.81 6.48
C PHE A 39 3.05 9.97 6.27
N ASP A 40 3.13 10.98 7.13
CA ASP A 40 2.40 12.24 6.94
C ASP A 40 3.01 13.02 5.75
N PRO A 41 2.21 13.39 4.72
CA PRO A 41 2.70 14.12 3.56
C PRO A 41 3.40 15.44 3.90
N GLU A 42 2.97 16.15 4.96
CA GLU A 42 3.57 17.43 5.33
C GLU A 42 4.96 17.26 5.95
N GLU A 43 5.13 16.26 6.83
CA GLU A 43 6.44 15.95 7.42
C GLU A 43 7.45 15.48 6.36
N LEU A 44 6.97 14.72 5.38
CA LEU A 44 7.76 14.26 4.24
C LEU A 44 8.23 15.44 3.37
N LYS A 45 7.33 16.40 3.10
CA LYS A 45 7.66 17.62 2.37
C LYS A 45 8.68 18.46 3.13
N GLN A 46 8.49 18.64 4.43
CA GLN A 46 9.43 19.35 5.29
C GLN A 46 10.82 18.70 5.28
N ALA A 47 10.90 17.37 5.36
CA ALA A 47 12.17 16.66 5.32
C ALA A 47 12.89 16.84 3.98
N ARG A 48 12.16 16.83 2.85
CA ARG A 48 12.70 17.06 1.51
C ARG A 48 13.21 18.48 1.32
N GLU A 49 12.46 19.48 1.78
CA GLU A 49 12.88 20.89 1.75
C GLU A 49 14.11 21.13 2.64
N TRP A 50 14.11 20.51 3.82
CA TRP A 50 15.26 20.54 4.71
C TRP A 50 16.50 19.95 4.03
N HIS A 51 16.41 18.78 3.40
CA HIS A 51 17.55 18.16 2.71
C HIS A 51 18.06 19.03 1.54
N LYS A 52 17.18 19.71 0.79
CA LYS A 52 17.59 20.63 -0.28
C LYS A 52 18.37 21.85 0.23
N THR A 53 18.09 22.28 1.47
CA THR A 53 18.73 23.44 2.11
C THR A 53 19.82 23.04 3.11
N PHE A 54 20.08 21.74 3.25
CA PHE A 54 20.99 21.22 4.25
C PHE A 54 22.43 21.54 3.86
N ASP A 55 23.11 22.25 4.75
CA ASP A 55 24.55 22.49 4.69
C ASP A 55 25.16 22.09 6.04
N GLY A 56 26.37 21.53 6.01
CA GLY A 56 27.09 21.05 7.19
C GLY A 56 27.38 22.13 8.24
N SER A 57 27.32 23.39 7.82
CA SER A 57 27.48 24.57 8.68
C SER A 57 26.30 24.83 9.63
N ARG A 58 25.10 24.32 9.31
CA ARG A 58 23.87 24.55 10.09
C ARG A 58 23.79 23.68 11.35
N LEU A 59 24.63 22.65 11.44
CA LEU A 59 24.65 21.75 12.58
C LEU A 59 25.29 22.41 13.81
N PRO A 60 24.80 22.11 15.03
CA PRO A 60 25.40 22.62 16.25
C PRO A 60 26.83 22.09 16.42
N LYS A 61 27.70 22.92 17.01
CA LYS A 61 29.05 22.50 17.37
C LYS A 61 28.99 21.47 18.49
N GLY A 62 29.60 20.31 18.27
CA GLY A 62 29.68 19.24 19.27
C GLY A 62 30.70 19.54 20.35
N GLN A 63 30.56 18.88 21.50
CA GLN A 63 31.55 18.92 22.56
C GLN A 63 32.71 17.99 22.18
N THR A 64 33.86 18.58 21.84
CA THR A 64 35.06 17.84 21.45
C THR A 64 36.02 17.74 22.63
N SER A 65 36.32 16.52 23.04
CA SER A 65 37.41 16.18 23.95
C SER A 65 38.58 15.56 23.18
N PHE A 66 39.80 15.87 23.58
CA PHE A 66 40.99 15.29 22.96
C PHE A 66 41.56 14.19 23.85
N ALA A 67 42.09 13.15 23.21
CA ALA A 67 42.75 12.05 23.87
C ALA A 67 44.02 11.65 23.11
N ARG A 68 44.85 10.82 23.74
CA ARG A 68 46.01 10.22 23.08
C ARG A 68 45.54 9.20 22.04
N SER A 69 46.21 9.15 20.89
CA SER A 69 45.92 8.14 19.87
C SER A 69 46.44 6.77 20.31
N SER A 70 45.78 5.70 19.90
CA SER A 70 46.12 4.32 20.30
C SER A 70 47.06 3.64 19.30
N GLY A 71 47.69 4.40 18.40
CA GLY A 71 48.48 3.89 17.29
C GLY A 71 49.86 3.35 17.68
N PRO A 72 50.62 2.81 16.70
CA PRO A 72 51.96 2.27 16.94
C PRO A 72 52.87 3.31 17.60
N GLY A 73 53.57 2.89 18.65
CA GLY A 73 54.25 3.74 19.61
C GLY A 73 55.30 4.68 19.01
N GLY A 74 55.47 5.83 19.66
CA GLY A 74 56.45 6.85 19.31
C GLY A 74 56.36 8.07 20.22
N GLN A 75 57.38 8.93 20.18
CA GLN A 75 57.44 10.11 21.07
C GLN A 75 56.25 11.06 20.86
N HIS A 76 55.75 11.18 19.63
CA HIS A 76 54.59 12.01 19.30
C HIS A 76 53.27 11.45 19.86
N VAL A 77 53.04 10.13 19.76
CA VAL A 77 51.81 9.46 20.22
C VAL A 77 51.63 9.56 21.74
N ASN A 78 52.74 9.45 22.48
CA ASN A 78 52.69 9.49 23.95
C ASN A 78 52.49 10.89 24.52
N LYS A 79 52.91 11.93 23.79
CA LYS A 79 52.92 13.33 24.27
C LYS A 79 51.73 14.15 23.77
N THR A 80 51.23 13.86 22.57
CA THR A 80 50.22 14.70 21.91
C THR A 80 48.83 14.05 21.95
N GLU A 81 47.84 14.80 22.44
CA GLU A 81 46.43 14.45 22.38
C GLU A 81 45.86 14.78 20.98
N SER A 82 46.15 13.92 20.00
CA SER A 82 45.70 14.12 18.63
C SER A 82 44.32 13.52 18.33
N LYS A 83 43.88 12.48 19.07
CA LYS A 83 42.59 11.83 18.85
C LYS A 83 41.46 12.78 19.28
N ALA A 84 40.53 13.04 18.39
CA ALA A 84 39.35 13.86 18.67
C ALA A 84 38.14 12.94 18.96
N LEU A 85 37.54 13.10 20.12
CA LEU A 85 36.28 12.47 20.49
C LEU A 85 35.24 13.57 20.58
N THR A 86 34.29 13.58 19.64
CA THR A 86 33.24 14.59 19.58
C THR A 86 31.90 13.95 19.92
N SER A 87 31.20 14.57 20.86
CA SER A 87 29.87 14.17 21.29
C SER A 87 28.85 15.26 20.93
N TRP A 88 27.74 14.84 20.33
CA TRP A 88 26.59 15.70 20.02
C TRP A 88 25.39 15.24 20.81
N SER A 89 24.93 16.09 21.73
CA SER A 89 23.68 15.89 22.46
C SER A 89 22.52 15.81 21.47
N VAL A 90 21.71 14.76 21.57
CA VAL A 90 20.53 14.63 20.71
C VAL A 90 19.59 15.82 20.94
N LYS A 91 19.48 16.33 22.17
CA LYS A 91 18.63 17.49 22.49
C LYS A 91 18.97 18.75 21.70
N ASP A 92 20.24 18.98 21.42
CA ASP A 92 20.70 20.16 20.67
C ASP A 92 20.63 19.92 19.16
N LEU A 93 20.69 18.65 18.74
CA LEU A 93 20.62 18.23 17.34
C LEU A 93 19.18 18.19 16.80
N LEU A 94 18.21 17.74 17.62
CA LEU A 94 16.80 17.58 17.20
C LEU A 94 16.16 18.85 16.62
N PRO A 95 16.39 20.07 17.15
CA PRO A 95 15.82 21.31 16.58
C PRO A 95 16.36 21.63 15.19
N ALA A 96 17.57 21.17 14.86
CA ALA A 96 18.18 21.38 13.56
C ALA A 96 17.70 20.37 12.50
N LEU A 97 17.05 19.27 12.93
CA LEU A 97 16.63 18.16 12.08
C LEU A 97 15.09 18.06 11.95
N PRO A 98 14.56 17.59 10.81
CA PRO A 98 13.15 17.32 10.63
C PRO A 98 12.68 16.16 11.52
N LYS A 99 11.40 16.21 11.93
CA LYS A 99 10.79 15.28 12.90
C LYS A 99 10.91 13.81 12.51
N LEU A 100 10.82 13.51 11.22
CA LEU A 100 10.95 12.15 10.68
C LEU A 100 12.30 11.49 11.06
N LEU A 101 13.37 12.29 11.14
CA LEU A 101 14.71 11.78 11.46
C LEU A 101 14.92 11.56 12.95
N HIS A 102 14.10 12.15 13.83
CA HIS A 102 14.30 12.13 15.29
C HIS A 102 14.38 10.70 15.84
N ARG A 103 13.50 9.82 15.35
CA ARG A 103 13.51 8.40 15.75
C ARG A 103 14.74 7.68 15.20
N ALA A 104 15.10 7.93 13.95
CA ALA A 104 16.18 7.22 13.28
C ALA A 104 17.56 7.62 13.80
N VAL A 105 17.74 8.88 14.23
CA VAL A 105 18.96 9.34 14.91
C VAL A 105 19.23 8.53 16.18
N ARG A 106 18.20 8.22 16.97
CA ARG A 106 18.31 7.37 18.16
C ARG A 106 18.53 5.88 17.85
N GLN A 107 18.31 5.47 16.61
CA GLN A 107 18.56 4.10 16.13
C GLN A 107 19.91 3.97 15.42
N SER A 108 20.64 5.07 15.26
CA SER A 108 21.93 5.09 14.59
C SER A 108 22.98 4.29 15.35
N LYS A 109 24.02 3.84 14.63
CA LYS A 109 25.13 3.05 15.20
C LYS A 109 25.95 3.84 16.22
N TYR A 110 26.02 5.16 16.06
CA TYR A 110 26.85 6.04 16.87
C TYR A 110 26.11 6.60 18.09
N TYR A 111 24.86 6.18 18.30
CA TYR A 111 24.05 6.60 19.43
C TYR A 111 24.50 5.93 20.73
N THR A 112 24.69 6.74 21.76
CA THR A 112 25.00 6.30 23.12
C THR A 112 23.81 6.57 24.03
N ALA A 113 23.18 5.50 24.53
CA ALA A 113 21.96 5.59 25.33
C ALA A 113 22.18 6.24 26.72
N SER A 114 23.37 6.09 27.31
CA SER A 114 23.66 6.63 28.65
C SER A 114 23.69 8.16 28.71
N SER A 115 24.18 8.80 27.65
CA SER A 115 24.34 10.25 27.57
C SER A 115 23.36 10.92 26.59
N ASP A 116 22.47 10.15 25.97
CA ASP A 116 21.55 10.59 24.90
C ASP A 116 22.27 11.44 23.84
N SER A 117 23.38 10.91 23.32
CA SER A 117 24.29 11.65 22.42
C SER A 117 24.84 10.77 21.30
N LEU A 118 25.14 11.37 20.15
CA LEU A 118 25.94 10.74 19.10
C LEU A 118 27.43 10.95 19.38
N ALA A 119 28.20 9.86 19.44
CA ALA A 119 29.63 9.91 19.73
C ALA A 119 30.44 9.45 18.51
N PHE A 120 31.34 10.31 18.03
CA PHE A 120 32.26 10.00 16.95
C PHE A 120 33.70 10.17 17.40
N GLN A 121 34.59 9.42 16.75
CA GLN A 121 36.02 9.47 17.00
C GLN A 121 36.82 9.47 15.69
N ALA A 122 37.88 10.27 15.67
CA ALA A 122 38.81 10.39 14.57
C ALA A 122 40.24 10.50 15.10
N GLN A 123 41.16 9.81 14.45
CA GLN A 123 42.59 9.80 14.81
C GLN A 123 43.50 9.60 13.58
N GLU A 124 43.00 9.85 12.37
CA GLU A 124 43.74 9.62 11.12
C GLU A 124 44.85 10.66 10.94
N HIS A 125 44.59 11.91 11.30
CA HIS A 125 45.54 13.00 11.12
C HIS A 125 46.41 13.24 12.37
N ARG A 126 47.62 13.78 12.14
CA ARG A 126 48.51 14.25 13.22
C ARG A 126 47.97 15.51 13.92
N GLN A 127 47.23 16.34 13.20
CA GLN A 127 46.70 17.60 13.71
C GLN A 127 45.32 17.38 14.36
N ARG A 128 45.17 17.82 15.62
CA ARG A 128 43.91 17.69 16.37
C ARG A 128 42.72 18.40 15.71
N ALA A 129 42.97 19.53 15.05
CA ALA A 129 41.92 20.31 14.38
C ALA A 129 41.37 19.57 13.15
N ALA A 130 42.24 18.93 12.36
CA ALA A 130 41.83 18.12 11.22
C ALA A 130 40.95 16.94 11.65
N ASN A 131 41.31 16.26 12.75
CA ASN A 131 40.49 15.18 13.32
C ASN A 131 39.12 15.67 13.83
N ALA A 132 39.03 16.90 14.37
CA ALA A 132 37.75 17.48 14.77
C ALA A 132 36.85 17.77 13.55
N THR A 133 37.41 18.27 12.45
CA THR A 133 36.70 18.47 11.18
C THR A 133 36.25 17.13 10.57
N GLU A 134 37.09 16.09 10.64
CA GLU A 134 36.73 14.74 10.18
C GLU A 134 35.54 14.17 10.95
N ASN A 135 35.47 14.39 12.27
CA ASN A 135 34.29 14.00 13.06
C ASN A 135 33.04 14.75 12.60
N GLN A 136 33.14 16.04 12.26
CA GLN A 136 32.01 16.79 11.71
C GLN A 136 31.54 16.22 10.38
N GLN A 137 32.45 15.83 9.49
CA GLN A 137 32.12 15.17 8.22
C GLN A 137 31.42 13.83 8.46
N LYS A 138 31.93 12.99 9.37
CA LYS A 138 31.28 11.72 9.73
C LYS A 138 29.85 11.89 10.26
N LEU A 139 29.60 12.96 11.02
CA LEU A 139 28.24 13.28 11.46
C LEU A 139 27.35 13.63 10.26
N MET A 140 27.84 14.46 9.33
CA MET A 140 27.08 14.83 8.12
C MET A 140 26.73 13.59 7.29
N ASP A 141 27.72 12.71 7.06
CA ASP A 141 27.54 11.48 6.30
C ASP A 141 26.51 10.56 6.95
N GLU A 142 26.54 10.40 8.28
CA GLU A 142 25.57 9.57 8.98
C GLU A 142 24.17 10.18 8.94
N ILE A 143 24.03 11.51 9.05
CA ILE A 143 22.72 12.19 8.91
C ILE A 143 22.17 11.99 7.50
N GLN A 144 23.00 12.13 6.47
CA GLN A 144 22.61 11.91 5.08
C GLN A 144 22.18 10.46 4.85
N ARG A 145 22.94 9.50 5.37
CA ARG A 145 22.58 8.08 5.32
C ARG A 145 21.24 7.81 6.01
N ILE A 146 21.00 8.37 7.19
CA ILE A 146 19.73 8.24 7.91
C ILE A 146 18.59 8.83 7.09
N TYR A 147 18.81 9.98 6.44
CA TYR A 147 17.82 10.58 5.56
C TYR A 147 17.46 9.66 4.39
N ASP A 148 18.45 9.09 3.71
CA ASP A 148 18.23 8.18 2.58
C ASP A 148 17.50 6.89 2.98
N GLU A 149 17.75 6.38 4.19
CA GLU A 149 17.08 5.19 4.72
C GLU A 149 15.63 5.47 5.17
N THR A 150 15.35 6.67 5.68
CA THR A 150 14.04 7.01 6.26
C THR A 150 13.08 7.65 5.28
N VAL A 151 13.57 8.52 4.41
CA VAL A 151 12.73 9.31 3.51
C VAL A 151 12.68 8.61 2.16
N PRO A 152 11.50 8.09 1.75
CA PRO A 152 11.37 7.58 0.40
C PRO A 152 11.63 8.70 -0.61
N GLY A 153 12.49 8.39 -1.58
CA GLY A 153 12.79 9.28 -2.70
C GLY A 153 11.51 9.74 -3.39
N GLU A 154 11.52 10.96 -3.93
CA GLU A 154 10.40 11.53 -4.67
C GLU A 154 10.03 10.59 -5.84
N THR A 155 8.91 9.87 -5.71
CA THR A 155 8.44 9.02 -6.80
C THR A 155 8.04 9.92 -7.96
N SER A 156 8.76 9.85 -9.08
CA SER A 156 8.50 10.70 -10.24
C SER A 156 7.07 10.50 -10.77
N VAL A 157 6.49 11.59 -11.31
CA VAL A 157 5.10 11.60 -11.79
C VAL A 157 4.86 10.48 -12.82
N ASP A 158 5.84 10.20 -13.67
CA ASP A 158 5.76 9.15 -14.68
C ASP A 158 5.72 7.74 -14.06
N LYS A 159 6.48 7.51 -12.99
CA LYS A 159 6.43 6.24 -12.25
C LYS A 159 5.07 6.07 -11.59
N LYS A 160 4.52 7.13 -10.97
CA LYS A 160 3.17 7.11 -10.38
C LYS A 160 2.11 6.75 -11.43
N LYS A 161 2.15 7.38 -12.60
CA LYS A 161 1.25 7.08 -13.73
C LYS A 161 1.36 5.64 -14.19
N LYS A 162 2.59 5.16 -14.44
CA LYS A 162 2.85 3.77 -14.84
C LYS A 162 2.31 2.75 -13.83
N HIS A 163 2.52 2.98 -12.53
CA HIS A 163 1.98 2.11 -11.50
C HIS A 163 0.45 2.11 -11.47
N ALA A 164 -0.19 3.27 -11.66
CA ALA A 164 -1.64 3.37 -11.75
C ALA A 164 -2.20 2.62 -12.98
N GLU A 165 -1.55 2.71 -14.13
CA GLU A 165 -1.92 1.99 -15.36
C GLU A 165 -1.79 0.47 -15.18
N VAL A 166 -0.68 0.01 -14.58
CA VAL A 166 -0.48 -1.42 -14.29
C VAL A 166 -1.55 -1.94 -13.32
N ALA A 167 -1.86 -1.18 -12.27
CA ALA A 167 -2.91 -1.55 -11.32
C ALA A 167 -4.30 -1.63 -11.98
N LYS A 168 -4.62 -0.67 -12.87
CA LYS A 168 -5.86 -0.66 -13.64
C LYS A 168 -5.94 -1.87 -14.58
N SER A 169 -4.89 -2.11 -15.37
CA SER A 169 -4.79 -3.25 -16.29
C SER A 169 -4.93 -4.60 -15.56
N PHE A 170 -4.27 -4.76 -14.41
CA PHE A 170 -4.39 -5.96 -13.58
C PHE A 170 -5.83 -6.18 -13.07
N ASN A 171 -6.50 -5.14 -12.59
CA ASN A 171 -7.88 -5.27 -12.11
C ASN A 171 -8.86 -5.58 -13.26
N GLU A 172 -8.67 -4.96 -14.42
CA GLU A 172 -9.47 -5.25 -15.62
C GLU A 172 -9.28 -6.70 -16.08
N GLY A 173 -8.03 -7.18 -16.14
CA GLY A 173 -7.71 -8.57 -16.45
C GLY A 173 -8.38 -9.54 -15.47
N ARG A 174 -8.25 -9.29 -14.17
CA ARG A 174 -8.91 -10.09 -13.12
C ARG A 174 -10.43 -10.13 -13.29
N LEU A 175 -11.07 -8.99 -13.58
CA LEU A 175 -12.53 -8.92 -13.79
C LEU A 175 -12.96 -9.69 -15.06
N LYS A 176 -12.18 -9.60 -16.14
CA LYS A 176 -12.43 -10.37 -17.38
C LYS A 176 -12.36 -11.87 -17.11
N THR A 177 -11.31 -12.35 -16.45
CA THR A 177 -11.18 -13.78 -16.09
C THR A 177 -12.31 -14.23 -15.16
N LYS A 178 -12.69 -13.42 -14.16
CA LYS A 178 -13.82 -13.73 -13.27
C LYS A 178 -15.13 -13.89 -14.05
N LYS A 179 -15.41 -12.97 -14.99
CA LYS A 179 -16.61 -13.03 -15.85
C LYS A 179 -16.59 -14.28 -16.74
N GLN A 180 -15.46 -14.57 -17.39
CA GLN A 180 -15.29 -15.77 -18.22
C GLN A 180 -15.51 -17.06 -17.43
N GLN A 181 -14.93 -17.17 -16.22
CA GLN A 181 -15.11 -18.33 -15.36
C GLN A 181 -16.56 -18.46 -14.87
N SER A 182 -17.23 -17.35 -14.54
CA SER A 182 -18.64 -17.36 -14.14
C SER A 182 -19.54 -17.83 -15.27
N SER A 183 -19.35 -17.30 -16.47
CA SER A 183 -20.09 -17.72 -17.67
C SER A 183 -19.84 -19.19 -18.00
N LYS A 184 -18.58 -19.66 -17.96
CA LYS A 184 -18.24 -21.08 -18.15
C LYS A 184 -18.94 -21.98 -17.12
N LYS A 185 -19.04 -21.56 -15.86
CA LYS A 185 -19.76 -22.29 -14.81
C LYS A 185 -21.28 -22.30 -15.03
N GLN A 186 -21.84 -21.19 -15.51
CA GLN A 186 -23.26 -21.08 -15.83
C GLN A 186 -23.64 -21.99 -17.00
N ASN A 187 -22.85 -22.01 -18.07
CA ASN A 187 -23.10 -22.83 -19.25
C ASN A 187 -22.96 -24.35 -18.98
N ARG A 188 -22.20 -24.72 -17.94
CA ARG A 188 -22.10 -26.12 -17.48
C ARG A 188 -23.30 -26.58 -16.66
N ARG A 189 -24.21 -25.68 -16.25
CA ARG A 189 -25.42 -26.09 -15.53
C ARG A 189 -26.34 -26.80 -16.52
N PRO A 190 -26.80 -28.03 -16.22
CA PRO A 190 -27.77 -28.68 -17.07
C PRO A 190 -29.03 -27.80 -17.17
N LEU A 191 -29.64 -27.75 -18.36
CA LEU A 191 -30.92 -27.11 -18.56
C LEU A 191 -31.94 -27.91 -17.72
N SER A 192 -32.23 -27.44 -16.50
CA SER A 192 -33.32 -28.01 -15.71
C SER A 192 -34.59 -27.89 -16.55
N ARG A 193 -35.23 -29.02 -16.84
CA ARG A 193 -36.49 -29.08 -17.61
C ARG A 193 -37.65 -28.36 -16.90
N TYR A 194 -37.47 -28.01 -15.63
CA TYR A 194 -38.40 -27.21 -14.85
C TYR A 194 -37.77 -25.87 -14.49
N PRO A 195 -38.43 -24.73 -14.81
CA PRO A 195 -37.96 -23.42 -14.37
C PRO A 195 -37.96 -23.38 -12.83
N PRO A 196 -37.00 -22.66 -12.22
CA PRO A 196 -37.03 -22.44 -10.78
C PRO A 196 -38.32 -21.69 -10.45
N VAL A 197 -39.20 -22.33 -9.67
CA VAL A 197 -40.34 -21.67 -9.06
C VAL A 197 -39.80 -20.60 -8.11
N ASP A 198 -39.91 -19.33 -8.49
CA ASP A 198 -39.61 -18.20 -7.61
C ASP A 198 -40.64 -18.22 -6.47
N LEU A 199 -40.34 -18.93 -5.39
CA LEU A 199 -41.06 -18.91 -4.12
C LEU A 199 -40.77 -17.61 -3.35
N ARG A 200 -40.84 -16.46 -4.03
CA ARG A 200 -41.03 -15.18 -3.35
C ARG A 200 -42.52 -15.05 -3.06
N HIS A 201 -42.93 -15.82 -2.06
CA HIS A 201 -44.14 -15.71 -1.26
C HIS A 201 -45.00 -14.49 -1.60
N SER A 202 -45.98 -14.71 -2.47
CA SER A 202 -47.19 -13.89 -2.52
C SER A 202 -47.87 -14.02 -1.17
N VAL A 203 -47.63 -13.07 -0.27
CA VAL A 203 -48.48 -12.87 0.90
C VAL A 203 -49.82 -12.38 0.35
N ILE A 204 -50.72 -13.32 0.10
CA ILE A 204 -52.14 -13.03 -0.11
C ILE A 204 -52.66 -12.60 1.25
N VAL A 205 -52.80 -11.28 1.44
CA VAL A 205 -53.52 -10.72 2.59
C VAL A 205 -54.99 -11.07 2.38
N THR A 206 -55.48 -12.05 3.12
CA THR A 206 -56.89 -12.43 3.13
C THR A 206 -57.73 -11.29 3.71
N ALA A 207 -58.62 -10.75 2.90
CA ALA A 207 -59.64 -9.79 3.31
C ALA A 207 -60.63 -10.45 4.27
N GLN A 208 -60.81 -9.86 5.46
CA GLN A 208 -62.09 -9.91 6.17
C GLN A 208 -62.82 -8.61 5.83
N HIS A 209 -63.87 -8.72 5.02
CA HIS A 209 -64.94 -7.72 4.99
C HIS A 209 -66.10 -8.26 5.85
N PRO A 210 -66.85 -7.36 6.47
CA PRO A 210 -68.26 -7.32 6.10
C PRO A 210 -68.73 -5.89 5.78
N PHE A 211 -69.48 -5.81 4.69
CA PHE A 211 -70.58 -4.88 4.41
C PHE A 211 -70.42 -3.40 4.74
N ILE A 212 -70.26 -2.57 3.68
CA ILE A 212 -71.01 -1.31 3.51
C ILE A 212 -71.30 -1.14 2.01
N TYR A 213 -72.58 -1.07 1.63
CA TYR A 213 -73.05 -0.60 0.34
C TYR A 213 -72.75 0.89 0.19
N LEU A 214 -72.24 1.33 -0.97
CA LEU A 214 -72.75 2.48 -1.74
C LEU A 214 -71.81 2.84 -2.92
N LEU A 215 -72.44 3.01 -4.07
CA LEU A 215 -72.06 3.86 -5.21
C LEU A 215 -70.92 3.39 -6.13
N CYS A 216 -71.37 2.84 -7.26
CA CYS A 216 -70.64 2.68 -8.52
C CYS A 216 -70.16 4.04 -9.07
N PRO A 217 -68.92 4.12 -9.57
CA PRO A 217 -68.62 4.93 -10.73
C PRO A 217 -68.02 4.09 -11.86
N THR A 218 -68.53 4.40 -13.04
CA THR A 218 -68.21 3.91 -14.38
C THR A 218 -66.72 3.84 -14.71
N PRO A 219 -66.25 2.83 -15.47
CA PRO A 219 -64.88 2.77 -15.95
C PRO A 219 -64.72 3.63 -17.21
N GLN A 220 -64.03 4.76 -17.11
CA GLN A 220 -63.53 5.46 -18.30
C GLN A 220 -62.39 4.67 -18.94
N ARG A 221 -62.64 4.26 -20.17
CA ARG A 221 -61.74 3.56 -21.09
C ARG A 221 -60.71 4.57 -21.62
N SER A 222 -59.50 4.63 -21.06
CA SER A 222 -58.40 5.39 -21.68
C SER A 222 -57.92 4.70 -22.97
N PRO A 223 -57.71 5.45 -24.07
CA PRO A 223 -57.31 4.87 -25.35
C PRO A 223 -55.82 4.48 -25.38
N ALA A 224 -55.56 3.40 -26.09
CA ALA A 224 -54.26 2.83 -26.35
C ALA A 224 -53.25 3.86 -26.88
N ARG A 225 -52.13 4.02 -26.15
CA ARG A 225 -50.94 4.72 -26.62
C ARG A 225 -50.25 3.87 -27.69
N ARG A 226 -50.55 4.11 -28.96
CA ARG A 226 -49.81 3.53 -30.10
C ARG A 226 -48.34 3.98 -29.98
N LYS A 227 -47.43 3.05 -29.71
CA LYS A 227 -46.00 3.27 -29.90
C LYS A 227 -45.72 3.37 -31.40
N ALA A 228 -45.22 4.51 -31.84
CA ALA A 228 -44.74 4.71 -33.20
C ALA A 228 -43.51 3.83 -33.47
N ASN A 229 -43.50 3.18 -34.63
CA ASN A 229 -42.39 2.43 -35.18
C ASN A 229 -41.31 3.39 -35.69
N PRO A 230 -40.02 3.25 -35.34
CA PRO A 230 -38.94 4.08 -35.88
C PRO A 230 -38.40 3.44 -37.15
N ARG A 231 -39.17 3.47 -38.23
CA ARG A 231 -38.70 3.13 -39.58
C ARG A 231 -39.47 3.96 -40.59
N GLN A 232 -38.95 5.14 -40.88
CA GLN A 232 -38.88 5.78 -42.20
C GLN A 232 -38.54 7.25 -41.99
N LEU A 233 -37.37 7.66 -42.48
CA LEU A 233 -37.07 8.94 -43.11
C LEU A 233 -35.60 8.84 -43.56
N PHE A 234 -35.41 8.08 -44.63
CA PHE A 234 -34.28 8.22 -45.54
C PHE A 234 -34.84 8.88 -46.80
N LEU A 235 -34.04 9.76 -47.40
CA LEU A 235 -34.11 10.32 -48.77
C LEU A 235 -34.95 11.59 -48.99
N ALA A 236 -34.23 12.72 -49.00
CA ALA A 236 -34.30 13.74 -50.05
C ALA A 236 -32.97 14.53 -49.99
N SER A 237 -31.99 14.19 -50.83
CA SER A 237 -31.77 14.73 -52.18
C SER A 237 -31.00 16.04 -52.19
N ALA A 238 -29.82 15.94 -52.82
CA ALA A 238 -28.87 16.96 -53.14
C ALA A 238 -29.42 18.05 -54.07
N VAL A 239 -29.02 19.30 -53.82
CA VAL A 239 -28.88 20.40 -54.80
C VAL A 239 -27.76 21.30 -54.24
N SER A 240 -26.53 21.16 -54.72
CA SER A 240 -25.89 22.00 -55.77
C SER A 240 -25.93 23.51 -55.46
N LEU A 241 -24.75 24.14 -55.30
CA LEU A 241 -24.34 25.39 -55.96
C LEU A 241 -22.91 25.82 -55.54
N ARG A 242 -22.01 25.76 -56.53
CA ARG A 242 -20.95 26.72 -56.96
C ARG A 242 -20.21 27.53 -55.88
N SER A 243 -18.88 27.46 -55.74
CA SER A 243 -17.79 27.89 -56.65
C SER A 243 -17.84 29.37 -57.07
N THR A 244 -17.07 30.21 -56.35
CA THR A 244 -16.48 31.49 -56.81
C THR A 244 -15.17 31.69 -56.02
N PHE A 245 -14.00 31.41 -56.59
CA PHE A 245 -13.07 32.34 -57.27
C PHE A 245 -12.35 33.38 -56.36
N SER A 246 -11.04 33.17 -56.23
CA SER A 246 -9.90 34.13 -56.31
C SER A 246 -10.09 35.57 -55.80
N THR A 247 -9.26 36.00 -54.85
CA THR A 247 -8.00 36.77 -55.06
C THR A 247 -7.14 36.64 -53.81
#